data_AF-A0A7X9DMQ4-F1
#
_entry.id   AF-A0A7X9DMQ4-F1
#
_cell.length_a   1.000
_cell.length_b   1.000
_cell.length_c   1.000
_cell.angle_alpha   90.00
_cell.angle_beta   90.00
_cell.angle_gamma   90.00
#
_symmetry.space_group_name_H-M   'P 1'
#
loop_
_entity.id
_entity.type
_entity.pdbx_description
1 polymer ?
#
loop_
_entity_poly.entity_id
_entity_poly.type
_entity_poly.pdbx_seq_one_letter_code
_entity_poly.pdbx_strand_id
1 'polypeptide(L)'
;GTHEDRFMLDTLHGDTYILEVDTSGMAEIKRNAIYMEKDQFGLYYKRDEKRFIGRPFLDIVKSEDGRAYLIVTKEIQGRTEKEAEETTRRIDYQWSVTDNRILLGSSFYLPSGTQWKGARVNIKLYIPEGKRVYIPETAVNLLDYYEQCESLCRREVVGKTWEMSESGLCNSNQEKGF
;
A
#
# COMPACT_ATOMS: atom_id res chain seq x y z
N GLY A 1 -7.84 2.94 -17.30
CA GLY A 1 -6.39 3.04 -17.56
C GLY A 1 -5.69 2.54 -16.32
N THR A 2 -4.60 1.80 -16.52
CA THR A 2 -3.84 1.16 -15.44
C THR A 2 -2.35 1.39 -15.72
N HIS A 3 -1.58 1.69 -14.68
CA HIS A 3 -0.13 1.78 -14.74
C HIS A 3 0.45 0.98 -13.59
N GLU A 4 1.45 0.13 -13.88
CA GLU A 4 2.01 -0.80 -12.92
C GLU A 4 3.53 -0.63 -12.86
N ASP A 5 4.04 -0.49 -11.64
CA ASP A 5 5.46 -0.57 -11.32
C ASP A 5 5.71 -1.89 -10.57
N ARG A 6 6.66 -2.71 -11.03
CA ARG A 6 7.10 -3.93 -10.35
C ARG A 6 8.56 -3.79 -9.91
N PHE A 7 8.84 -4.12 -8.65
CA PHE A 7 10.17 -4.04 -8.06
C PHE A 7 10.57 -5.33 -7.36
N MET A 8 11.72 -5.88 -7.72
CA MET A 8 12.24 -7.14 -7.17
C MET A 8 13.04 -6.90 -5.89
N LEU A 9 12.59 -7.48 -4.77
CA LEU A 9 13.19 -7.30 -3.43
C LEU A 9 14.15 -8.43 -3.05
N ASP A 10 14.11 -9.55 -3.77
CA ASP A 10 14.99 -10.71 -3.57
C ASP A 10 16.49 -10.38 -3.77
N THR A 11 16.79 -9.38 -4.59
CA THR A 11 18.15 -8.84 -4.79
C THR A 11 18.79 -8.22 -3.55
N LEU A 12 18.02 -7.98 -2.48
CA LEU A 12 18.43 -7.18 -1.31
C LEU A 12 18.92 -8.03 -0.12
N HIS A 13 19.04 -9.35 -0.30
CA HIS A 13 19.60 -10.33 0.67
C HIS A 13 19.02 -10.31 2.11
N GLY A 14 17.86 -9.69 2.34
CA GLY A 14 17.22 -9.62 3.66
C GLY A 14 16.35 -10.84 4.00
N ASP A 15 16.33 -11.23 5.28
CA ASP A 15 15.36 -12.19 5.82
C ASP A 15 14.08 -11.53 6.32
N THR A 16 14.14 -10.23 6.59
CA THR A 16 13.02 -9.43 7.09
C THR A 16 12.88 -8.16 6.28
N TYR A 17 11.72 -7.93 5.69
CA TYR A 17 11.34 -6.67 5.05
C TYR A 17 10.69 -5.74 6.08
N ILE A 18 11.04 -4.46 6.07
CA ILE A 18 10.55 -3.47 7.04
C ILE A 18 9.67 -2.49 6.29
N LEU A 19 8.37 -2.49 6.58
CA LEU A 19 7.47 -1.46 6.07
C LEU A 19 7.66 -0.17 6.87
N GLU A 20 7.62 0.95 6.16
CA GLU A 20 7.56 2.29 6.71
C GLU A 20 6.44 3.05 6.01
N VAL A 21 5.74 3.91 6.76
CA VAL A 21 4.68 4.76 6.18
C VAL A 21 5.01 6.21 6.47
N ASP A 22 5.25 6.98 5.41
CA ASP A 22 5.39 8.43 5.50
C ASP A 22 4.00 9.04 5.71
N THR A 23 3.78 9.58 6.91
CA THR A 23 2.54 10.23 7.32
C THR A 23 2.68 11.75 7.45
N SER A 24 3.84 12.31 7.09
CA SER A 24 4.19 13.73 7.32
C SER A 24 3.17 14.70 6.72
N GLY A 25 2.62 14.39 5.53
CA GLY A 25 1.61 15.21 4.86
C GLY A 25 0.20 15.15 5.48
N MET A 26 -0.13 14.13 6.29
CA MET A 26 -1.50 13.89 6.73
C MET A 26 -2.04 14.97 7.67
N ALA A 27 -1.18 15.56 8.51
CA ALA A 27 -1.60 16.61 9.42
C ALA A 27 -2.04 17.87 8.66
N GLU A 28 -1.37 18.22 7.57
CA GLU A 28 -1.77 19.34 6.72
C GLU A 28 -3.04 19.01 5.93
N ILE A 29 -3.12 17.82 5.32
CA ILE A 29 -4.30 17.38 4.57
C ILE A 29 -5.55 17.49 5.44
N LYS A 30 -5.51 16.97 6.67
CA LYS A 30 -6.66 17.01 7.59
C LYS A 30 -7.08 18.43 8.01
N ARG A 31 -6.14 19.38 8.04
CA ARG A 31 -6.45 20.78 8.38
C ARG A 31 -7.03 21.56 7.21
N ASN A 32 -6.54 21.30 5.99
CA ASN A 32 -6.73 22.20 4.86
C ASN A 32 -7.56 21.60 3.71
N ALA A 33 -7.91 20.32 3.77
CA ALA A 33 -8.70 19.64 2.74
C ALA A 33 -10.05 19.16 3.29
N ILE A 34 -11.05 19.14 2.39
CA ILE A 34 -12.39 18.66 2.71
C ILE A 34 -12.40 17.14 2.58
N TYR A 35 -12.73 16.44 3.66
CA TYR A 35 -12.97 15.00 3.63
C TYR A 35 -14.32 14.69 2.98
N MET A 36 -14.36 13.66 2.13
CA MET A 36 -15.56 13.17 1.47
C MET A 36 -15.56 11.65 1.49
N GLU A 37 -16.69 11.04 1.84
CA GLU A 37 -16.91 9.61 1.66
C GLU A 37 -17.43 9.36 0.24
N LYS A 38 -16.69 8.60 -0.57
CA LYS A 38 -17.06 8.29 -1.95
C LYS A 38 -16.55 6.90 -2.33
N ASP A 39 -17.38 6.12 -3.04
CA ASP A 39 -17.03 4.79 -3.56
C ASP A 39 -16.56 3.80 -2.47
N GLN A 40 -17.14 3.88 -1.25
CA GLN A 40 -16.75 3.13 -0.03
C GLN A 40 -15.38 3.48 0.57
N PHE A 41 -14.71 4.50 0.04
CA PHE A 41 -13.43 4.99 0.52
C PHE A 41 -13.50 6.45 0.94
N GLY A 42 -12.62 6.84 1.85
CA GLY A 42 -12.43 8.24 2.21
C GLY A 42 -11.46 8.92 1.25
N LEU A 43 -11.83 10.09 0.72
CA LEU A 43 -10.95 10.94 -0.08
C LEU A 43 -10.93 12.36 0.50
N TYR A 44 -9.89 13.12 0.15
CA TYR A 44 -9.80 14.54 0.48
C TYR A 44 -9.79 15.39 -0.80
N TYR A 45 -10.34 16.59 -0.71
CA TYR A 45 -10.27 17.60 -1.77
C TYR A 45 -9.65 18.88 -1.24
N LYS A 46 -8.50 19.26 -1.80
CA LYS A 46 -7.80 20.52 -1.49
C LYS A 46 -8.25 21.59 -2.48
N ARG A 47 -9.05 22.55 -2.01
CA ARG A 47 -9.73 23.54 -2.86
C ARG A 47 -8.77 24.46 -3.60
N ASP A 48 -7.74 24.95 -2.92
CA ASP A 48 -6.80 25.93 -3.49
C ASP A 48 -5.97 25.34 -4.63
N GLU A 49 -5.66 24.04 -4.54
CA GLU A 49 -4.94 23.30 -5.58
C GLU A 49 -5.87 22.63 -6.60
N LYS A 50 -7.20 22.68 -6.38
CA LYS A 50 -8.21 21.93 -7.13
C LYS A 50 -7.82 20.46 -7.31
N ARG A 51 -7.41 19.82 -6.22
CA ARG A 51 -6.72 18.53 -6.24
C ARG A 51 -7.41 17.52 -5.33
N PHE A 52 -7.68 16.34 -5.86
CA PHE A 52 -8.11 15.20 -5.06
C PHE A 52 -6.90 14.44 -4.50
N ILE A 53 -7.07 13.96 -3.29
CA ILE A 53 -6.08 13.21 -2.53
C ILE A 53 -6.75 11.93 -2.07
N GLY A 54 -6.15 10.80 -2.44
CA GLY A 54 -6.61 9.48 -2.03
C GLY A 54 -5.65 8.84 -1.05
N ARG A 55 -6.14 7.78 -0.40
CA ARG A 55 -5.34 6.87 0.42
C ARG A 55 -5.04 5.62 -0.41
N PRO A 56 -3.79 5.11 -0.43
CA PRO A 56 -3.49 3.85 -1.09
C PRO A 56 -3.93 2.63 -0.27
N PHE A 57 -4.04 1.48 -0.93
CA PHE A 57 -4.36 0.19 -0.32
C PHE A 57 -3.14 -0.70 -0.36
N LEU A 58 -2.83 -1.35 0.76
CA LEU A 58 -1.73 -2.29 0.88
C LEU A 58 -2.27 -3.70 1.12
N ASP A 59 -1.85 -4.61 0.24
CA ASP A 59 -2.03 -6.04 0.39
C ASP A 59 -0.67 -6.71 0.69
N ILE A 60 -0.66 -7.65 1.62
CA ILE A 60 0.50 -8.51 1.90
C ILE A 60 0.12 -9.96 1.62
N VAL A 61 0.79 -10.57 0.65
CA VAL A 61 0.40 -11.88 0.11
C VAL A 61 1.60 -12.80 0.01
N LYS A 62 1.38 -14.11 0.09
CA LYS A 62 2.44 -15.09 -0.12
C LYS A 62 2.91 -15.03 -1.58
N SER A 63 4.22 -15.19 -1.77
CA SER A 63 4.81 -15.33 -3.09
C SER A 63 4.87 -16.80 -3.50
N GLU A 64 4.26 -17.12 -4.63
CA GLU A 64 4.24 -18.47 -5.21
C GLU A 64 5.53 -18.82 -5.96
N ASP A 65 6.34 -17.83 -6.34
CA ASP A 65 7.56 -18.02 -7.14
C ASP A 65 8.85 -17.99 -6.30
N GLY A 66 8.71 -18.01 -4.97
CA GLY A 66 9.83 -18.00 -4.03
C GLY A 66 10.59 -16.67 -3.96
N ARG A 67 10.14 -15.62 -4.65
CA ARG A 67 10.80 -14.31 -4.67
C ARG A 67 9.96 -13.26 -3.99
N ALA A 68 10.62 -12.36 -3.26
CA ALA A 68 9.95 -11.19 -2.73
C ALA A 68 9.91 -10.09 -3.79
N TYR A 69 8.75 -9.45 -3.97
CA TYR A 69 8.60 -8.32 -4.88
C TYR A 69 7.41 -7.43 -4.47
N LEU A 70 7.48 -6.18 -4.91
CA LEU A 70 6.45 -5.18 -4.72
C LEU A 70 5.81 -4.86 -6.09
N ILE A 71 4.48 -4.78 -6.13
CA ILE A 71 3.73 -4.25 -7.27
C ILE A 71 2.96 -3.02 -6.80
N VAL A 72 3.10 -1.91 -7.51
CA VAL A 72 2.33 -0.68 -7.30
C VAL A 72 1.49 -0.41 -8.55
N THR A 73 0.18 -0.52 -8.41
CA THR A 73 -0.77 -0.36 -9.50
C THR A 73 -1.59 0.92 -9.30
N LYS A 74 -1.54 1.83 -10.27
CA LYS A 74 -2.31 3.08 -10.32
C LYS A 74 -3.45 2.91 -11.32
N GLU A 75 -4.67 3.22 -10.91
CA GLU A 75 -5.88 3.03 -11.71
C GLU A 75 -6.75 4.28 -11.73
N ILE A 76 -7.36 4.56 -12.87
CA ILE A 76 -8.43 5.55 -12.99
C ILE A 76 -9.35 5.23 -14.17
N GLN A 77 -10.63 5.56 -14.04
CA GLN A 77 -11.57 5.52 -15.16
C GLN A 77 -11.41 6.80 -16.00
N GLY A 78 -11.36 6.68 -17.32
CA GLY A 78 -11.33 7.80 -18.27
C GLY A 78 -12.49 7.71 -19.26
N ARG A 79 -12.73 8.78 -20.03
CA ARG A 79 -13.72 8.70 -21.13
C ARG A 79 -13.17 7.88 -22.30
N THR A 80 -11.85 7.86 -22.43
CA THR A 80 -11.11 7.03 -23.40
C THR A 80 -9.97 6.32 -22.69
N GLU A 81 -9.49 5.23 -23.28
CA GLU A 81 -8.32 4.49 -22.78
C GLU A 81 -7.08 5.39 -22.71
N LYS A 82 -6.80 6.14 -23.78
CA LYS A 82 -5.68 7.08 -23.86
C LYS A 82 -5.72 8.16 -22.77
N GLU A 83 -6.85 8.81 -22.53
CA GLU A 83 -7.01 9.79 -21.43
C GLU A 83 -6.72 9.14 -20.07
N ALA A 84 -7.23 7.91 -19.88
CA ALA A 84 -7.03 7.19 -18.63
C ALA A 84 -5.57 6.84 -18.39
N GLU A 85 -4.86 6.36 -19.42
CA GLU A 85 -3.42 6.05 -19.36
C GLU A 85 -2.54 7.28 -19.11
N GLU A 86 -2.81 8.39 -19.82
CA GLU A 86 -2.08 9.65 -19.61
C GLU A 86 -2.31 10.19 -18.20
N THR A 87 -3.48 9.92 -17.61
CA THR A 87 -3.81 10.34 -16.25
C THR A 87 -3.19 9.42 -15.21
N THR A 88 -3.24 8.10 -15.36
CA THR A 88 -2.62 7.15 -14.39
C THR A 88 -1.13 7.37 -14.25
N ARG A 89 -0.42 7.66 -15.34
CA ARG A 89 1.01 8.00 -15.30
C ARG A 89 1.32 9.28 -14.51
N ARG A 90 0.35 10.20 -14.42
CA ARG A 90 0.47 11.46 -13.69
C ARG A 90 -0.12 11.40 -12.27
N ILE A 91 -0.65 10.25 -11.84
CA ILE A 91 -1.01 10.04 -10.44
C ILE A 91 0.29 10.03 -9.64
N ASP A 92 0.38 11.00 -8.75
CA ASP A 92 1.55 11.22 -7.90
C ASP A 92 1.40 10.37 -6.64
N TYR A 93 2.23 9.33 -6.57
CA TYR A 93 2.33 8.45 -5.42
C TYR A 93 3.79 8.14 -5.16
N GLN A 94 4.25 8.49 -3.97
CA GLN A 94 5.64 8.37 -3.56
C GLN A 94 5.85 7.07 -2.78
N TRP A 95 6.83 6.29 -3.22
CA TRP A 95 7.30 5.10 -2.53
C TRP A 95 8.78 4.89 -2.89
N SER A 96 9.51 4.20 -2.03
CA SER A 96 10.90 3.83 -2.30
C SER A 96 11.28 2.55 -1.58
N VAL A 97 12.34 1.91 -2.06
CA VAL A 97 12.97 0.77 -1.40
C VAL A 97 14.43 1.13 -1.16
N THR A 98 14.91 0.90 0.04
CA THR A 98 16.32 1.06 0.42
C THR A 98 16.70 -0.12 1.30
N ASP A 99 17.61 -0.95 0.81
CA ASP A 99 17.93 -2.25 1.43
C ASP A 99 16.66 -3.08 1.66
N ASN A 100 16.38 -3.48 2.89
CA ASN A 100 15.17 -4.22 3.25
C ASN A 100 14.00 -3.32 3.68
N ARG A 101 14.13 -1.98 3.60
CA ARG A 101 13.10 -1.02 3.99
C ARG A 101 12.27 -0.60 2.79
N ILE A 102 10.95 -0.61 2.97
CA ILE A 102 9.96 -0.23 1.96
C ILE A 102 9.18 0.95 2.52
N LEU A 103 9.44 2.14 1.99
CA LEU A 103 8.76 3.36 2.37
C LEU A 103 7.53 3.58 1.47
N LEU A 104 6.36 3.69 2.07
CA LEU A 104 5.08 3.92 1.40
C LEU A 104 4.50 5.28 1.82
N GLY A 105 4.07 6.09 0.87
CA GLY A 105 3.33 7.32 1.18
C GLY A 105 1.94 7.01 1.74
N SER A 106 1.47 7.78 2.73
CA SER A 106 0.10 7.62 3.24
C SER A 106 -1.00 8.14 2.32
N SER A 107 -0.63 8.83 1.24
CA SER A 107 -1.56 9.47 0.31
C SER A 107 -1.00 9.53 -1.11
N PHE A 108 -1.90 9.55 -2.09
CA PHE A 108 -1.60 9.85 -3.49
C PHE A 108 -2.42 11.05 -3.97
N TYR A 109 -1.95 11.71 -5.03
CA TYR A 109 -2.54 12.95 -5.53
C TYR A 109 -2.89 12.83 -7.01
N LEU A 110 -4.13 13.17 -7.36
CA LEU A 110 -4.50 13.31 -8.76
C LEU A 110 -3.91 14.60 -9.34
N PRO A 111 -3.66 14.70 -10.66
CA PRO A 111 -3.28 15.97 -11.27
C PRO A 111 -4.33 17.05 -11.00
N SER A 112 -3.90 18.31 -10.83
CA SER A 112 -4.81 19.44 -10.58
C SER A 112 -5.91 19.52 -11.66
N GLY A 113 -7.15 19.76 -11.23
CA GLY A 113 -8.33 19.82 -12.10
C GLY A 113 -8.87 18.47 -12.58
N THR A 114 -8.22 17.35 -12.23
CA THR A 114 -8.71 16.00 -12.58
C THR A 114 -9.92 15.64 -11.75
N GLN A 115 -10.98 15.14 -12.38
CA GLN A 115 -12.15 14.63 -11.65
C GLN A 115 -11.85 13.28 -10.99
N TRP A 116 -12.42 13.05 -9.79
CA TRP A 116 -12.37 11.74 -9.17
C TRP A 116 -13.25 10.73 -9.92
N LYS A 117 -12.61 9.86 -10.69
CA LYS A 117 -13.24 8.81 -11.51
C LYS A 117 -12.77 7.44 -11.05
N GLY A 118 -13.06 7.08 -9.80
CA GLY A 118 -12.66 5.80 -9.21
C GLY A 118 -11.15 5.60 -9.16
N ALA A 119 -10.40 6.66 -8.85
CA ALA A 119 -8.95 6.57 -8.80
C ALA A 119 -8.48 5.70 -7.63
N ARG A 120 -7.51 4.82 -7.87
CA ARG A 120 -6.94 3.93 -6.85
C ARG A 120 -5.44 3.79 -7.02
N VAL A 121 -4.77 3.56 -5.89
CA VAL A 121 -3.39 3.08 -5.84
C VAL A 121 -3.40 1.83 -4.97
N ASN A 122 -3.17 0.68 -5.60
CA ASN A 122 -3.08 -0.61 -4.93
C ASN A 122 -1.61 -1.03 -4.87
N ILE A 123 -1.18 -1.47 -3.71
CA ILE A 123 0.18 -1.90 -3.44
C ILE A 123 0.08 -3.35 -3.01
N LYS A 124 0.79 -4.25 -3.70
CA LYS A 124 0.86 -5.66 -3.33
C LYS A 124 2.30 -6.02 -3.01
N LEU A 125 2.54 -6.39 -1.76
CA LEU A 125 3.81 -6.91 -1.30
C LEU A 125 3.74 -8.44 -1.27
N TYR A 126 4.51 -9.08 -2.14
CA TYR A 126 4.65 -10.51 -2.21
C TYR A 126 5.85 -10.95 -1.38
N ILE A 127 5.62 -11.78 -0.37
CA ILE A 127 6.66 -12.30 0.53
C ILE A 127 6.71 -13.83 0.37
N PRO A 128 7.87 -14.44 0.09
CA PRO A 128 7.97 -15.89 0.01
C PRO A 128 8.01 -16.52 1.41
N GLU A 129 7.71 -17.81 1.47
CA GLU A 129 7.75 -18.60 2.71
C GLU A 129 9.13 -18.51 3.40
N GLY A 130 9.13 -18.45 4.73
CA GLY A 130 10.31 -18.34 5.58
C GLY A 130 10.91 -16.92 5.65
N LYS A 131 10.40 -15.97 4.86
CA LYS A 131 10.75 -14.55 4.99
C LYS A 131 9.77 -13.83 5.91
N ARG A 132 10.24 -12.74 6.51
CA ARG A 132 9.49 -11.97 7.50
C ARG A 132 9.16 -10.57 7.01
N VAL A 133 8.10 -9.99 7.57
CA VAL A 133 7.73 -8.59 7.36
C VAL A 133 7.42 -7.92 8.69
N TYR A 134 8.06 -6.78 8.95
CA TYR A 134 7.66 -5.86 10.02
C TYR A 134 6.62 -4.89 9.49
N ILE A 135 5.47 -4.80 10.17
CA ILE A 135 4.34 -3.95 9.80
C ILE A 135 4.21 -2.87 10.87
N PRO A 136 4.47 -1.57 10.58
CA PRO A 136 4.43 -0.51 11.58
C PRO A 136 2.98 -0.16 11.94
N GLU A 137 2.77 0.41 13.14
CA GLU A 137 1.44 0.89 13.57
C GLU A 137 0.80 1.86 12.56
N THR A 138 1.62 2.70 11.93
CA THR A 138 1.19 3.66 10.92
C THR A 138 0.58 3.02 9.66
N ALA A 139 0.88 1.74 9.39
CA ALA A 139 0.31 0.99 8.27
C ALA A 139 -1.15 0.56 8.48
N VAL A 140 -1.72 0.71 9.67
CA VAL A 140 -3.14 0.37 9.95
C VAL A 140 -4.10 1.07 8.98
N ASN A 141 -3.72 2.27 8.55
CA ASN A 141 -4.45 3.09 7.60
C ASN A 141 -3.96 2.91 6.16
N LEU A 142 -3.25 1.84 5.81
CA LEU A 142 -3.00 1.44 4.42
C LEU A 142 -3.50 0.02 4.18
N LEU A 143 -3.30 -0.89 5.15
CA LEU A 143 -3.70 -2.30 5.06
C LEU A 143 -5.16 -2.47 4.63
N ASP A 144 -5.34 -3.23 3.56
CA ASP A 144 -6.62 -3.62 3.00
C ASP A 144 -6.80 -5.14 3.12
N TYR A 145 -5.86 -5.91 2.56
CA TYR A 145 -5.81 -7.36 2.68
C TYR A 145 -4.45 -7.84 3.22
N TYR A 146 -4.45 -8.98 3.90
CA TYR A 146 -3.24 -9.70 4.21
C TYR A 146 -3.57 -11.16 4.44
N GLU A 147 -2.75 -12.05 3.89
CA GLU A 147 -2.84 -13.47 4.18
C GLU A 147 -2.41 -13.71 5.62
N GLN A 148 -3.17 -14.53 6.35
CA GLN A 148 -2.99 -14.72 7.78
C GLN A 148 -3.35 -16.14 8.18
N CYS A 149 -2.54 -16.71 9.07
CA CYS A 149 -2.75 -18.05 9.60
C CYS A 149 -3.94 -18.12 10.57
N GLU A 150 -4.20 -17.02 11.25
CA GLU A 150 -5.29 -16.85 12.21
C GLU A 150 -6.07 -15.59 11.84
N SER A 151 -7.36 -15.52 12.20
CA SER A 151 -8.19 -14.34 11.93
C SER A 151 -7.83 -13.20 12.89
N LEU A 152 -6.93 -12.31 12.46
CA LEU A 152 -6.53 -11.10 13.16
C LEU A 152 -7.07 -9.86 12.46
N CYS A 153 -7.49 -8.86 13.23
CA CYS A 153 -7.84 -7.56 12.67
C CYS A 153 -6.59 -6.68 12.44
N ARG A 154 -6.72 -5.62 11.64
CA ARG A 154 -5.60 -4.74 11.28
C ARG A 154 -4.84 -4.21 12.50
N ARG A 155 -5.55 -3.94 13.61
CA ARG A 155 -4.95 -3.41 14.85
C ARG A 155 -4.07 -4.44 15.57
N GLU A 156 -4.33 -5.72 15.36
CA GLU A 156 -3.59 -6.82 16.00
C GLU A 156 -2.33 -7.20 15.21
N VAL A 157 -2.34 -6.96 13.89
CA VAL A 157 -1.23 -7.27 12.97
C VAL A 157 -0.17 -6.18 12.96
N VAL A 158 -0.55 -4.91 13.07
CA VAL A 158 0.41 -3.81 13.06
C VAL A 158 1.25 -3.74 14.36
N GLY A 159 2.39 -3.07 14.27
CA GLY A 159 3.37 -2.93 15.36
C GLY A 159 4.25 -4.18 15.58
N LYS A 160 4.16 -5.19 14.73
CA LYS A 160 4.78 -6.51 14.93
C LYS A 160 5.49 -7.02 13.67
N THR A 161 6.36 -8.00 13.86
CA THR A 161 6.99 -8.78 12.80
C THR A 161 6.27 -10.11 12.64
N TRP A 162 6.01 -10.50 11.40
CA TRP A 162 5.34 -11.73 11.02
C TRP A 162 6.22 -12.52 10.07
N GLU A 163 6.18 -13.84 10.18
CA GLU A 163 6.80 -14.74 9.22
C GLU A 163 5.75 -15.23 8.22
N MET A 164 6.10 -15.24 6.94
CA MET A 164 5.25 -15.83 5.92
C MET A 164 5.41 -17.35 5.96
N SER A 165 4.33 -18.05 6.28
CA SER A 165 4.21 -19.50 6.21
C SER A 165 3.35 -19.91 5.01
N GLU A 166 3.15 -21.21 4.82
CA GLU A 166 2.23 -21.73 3.80
C GLU A 166 0.80 -21.15 3.91
N SER A 167 0.32 -20.90 5.13
CA SER A 167 -1.04 -20.38 5.43
C SER A 167 -1.12 -18.86 5.59
N GLY A 168 -0.03 -18.14 5.33
CA GLY A 168 0.03 -16.68 5.41
C GLY A 168 0.92 -16.17 6.55
N LEU A 169 0.66 -14.94 6.99
CA LEU A 169 1.40 -14.30 8.08
C LEU A 169 1.10 -14.98 9.43
N CYS A 170 2.14 -15.56 10.02
CA CYS A 170 2.14 -16.29 11.28
C CYS A 170 3.08 -15.61 12.28
N ASN A 171 2.74 -15.69 13.58
CA ASN A 171 3.65 -15.23 14.62
C ASN A 171 4.74 -16.30 14.83
N SER A 172 6.01 -15.91 14.73
CA SER A 172 7.15 -16.84 14.89
C SER A 172 7.24 -17.44 16.31
N ASN A 173 6.49 -16.93 17.28
CA ASN A 173 6.49 -17.39 18.67
C ASN A 173 5.37 -18.41 19.01
N GLN A 174 4.65 -18.94 18.02
CA GLN A 174 3.75 -20.08 18.24
C GLN A 174 4.41 -21.44 17.97
N GLU A 175 5.72 -21.58 18.25
CA GLU A 175 6.25 -22.91 18.51
C GLU A 175 5.96 -23.34 19.95
N LYS A 176 5.14 -24.41 20.04
CA LYS A 176 4.91 -25.35 21.16
C LYS A 176 3.68 -25.09 22.05
N GLY A 177 2.68 -25.96 21.88
CA GLY A 177 1.62 -26.17 22.87
C GLY A 177 0.68 -27.32 22.53
N PHE A 178 1.14 -28.54 22.84
CA PHE A 178 0.48 -29.87 22.87
C PHE A 178 0.14 -30.58 21.55
#